data_AF-A0A2K9A5L8-F1
#
_entry.id   AF-A0A2K9A5L8-F1
#
_cell.length_a   1.000
_cell.length_b   1.000
_cell.length_c   1.000
_cell.angle_alpha   90.00
_cell.angle_beta   90.00
_cell.angle_gamma   90.00
#
_symmetry.space_group_name_H-M   'P 1'
#
loop_
_entity.id
_entity.type
_entity.pdbx_description
1 polymer ?
#
loop_
_entity_poly.entity_id
_entity_poly.type
_entity_poly.pdbx_seq_one_letter_code
_entity_poly.pdbx_strand_id
1 'polypeptide(L)'
;MANTTERQGIGHCLKMASSFDWMFREQPIDDIGIDAHMEIVEKSGKPRQLLAVQIKSGASWFREQKEKHVIFRDINERQYNYWTTNTLPCIVVLYNPLTEECIWQKLTKETIERTMKGKGKGFFVKVPIDQIFLNDISQERLLSFTNLPEHITNYNFLLSQKVFMQIINQGGEIKLHSTEWINKSSGRGETELIVDDGETVKKYPYPYWFPFTSYTKVFPKVFPWADFSADEDFYEFEDEANWREYHCYYDKEDDEWLVVGDTFEDYKKSLSPMRSIVHSGEVAEYMLILKLNDLGKSFLLVDDFVSRKQPYVNVRPSDK
;
A
#
# COMPACT_ATOMS: atom_id res chain seq x y z
N MET A 1 -19.76 -8.47 -5.39
CA MET A 1 -19.17 -9.42 -6.36
C MET A 1 -18.46 -8.61 -7.43
N ALA A 2 -17.14 -8.74 -7.54
CA ALA A 2 -16.40 -8.06 -8.61
C ALA A 2 -16.91 -8.55 -9.97
N ASN A 3 -17.14 -7.63 -10.91
CA ASN A 3 -17.62 -7.98 -12.24
C ASN A 3 -16.58 -8.88 -12.93
N THR A 4 -16.98 -10.05 -13.45
CA THR A 4 -16.08 -11.00 -14.11
C THR A 4 -15.22 -10.33 -15.19
N THR A 5 -15.79 -9.37 -15.92
CA THR A 5 -15.08 -8.60 -16.95
C THR A 5 -13.98 -7.70 -16.38
N GLU A 6 -14.22 -7.09 -15.22
CA GLU A 6 -13.23 -6.26 -14.52
C GLU A 6 -12.06 -7.12 -14.05
N ARG A 7 -12.35 -8.29 -13.45
CA ARG A 7 -11.32 -9.26 -13.04
C ARG A 7 -10.47 -9.74 -14.21
N GLN A 8 -11.09 -10.01 -15.36
CA GLN A 8 -10.37 -10.39 -16.58
C GLN A 8 -9.39 -9.31 -17.03
N GLY A 9 -9.81 -8.04 -17.03
CA GLY A 9 -8.92 -6.95 -17.43
C GLY A 9 -7.77 -6.69 -16.45
N ILE A 10 -8.02 -6.79 -15.14
CA ILE A 10 -6.95 -6.72 -14.14
C ILE A 10 -5.94 -7.86 -14.36
N GLY A 11 -6.42 -9.10 -14.52
CA GLY A 11 -5.55 -10.25 -14.78
C GLY A 11 -4.76 -10.13 -16.08
N HIS A 12 -5.36 -9.59 -17.14
CA HIS A 12 -4.68 -9.36 -18.42
C HIS A 12 -3.60 -8.28 -18.30
N CYS A 13 -3.90 -7.15 -17.66
CA CYS A 13 -2.93 -6.08 -17.43
C CYS A 13 -1.75 -6.55 -16.55
N LEU A 14 -2.02 -7.37 -15.53
CA LEU A 14 -0.98 -7.98 -14.69
C LEU A 14 -0.05 -8.88 -15.51
N LYS A 15 -0.61 -9.72 -16.39
CA LYS A 15 0.17 -10.59 -17.28
C LYS A 15 1.08 -9.76 -18.20
N MET A 16 0.55 -8.69 -18.78
CA MET A 16 1.35 -7.78 -19.62
C MET A 16 2.45 -7.09 -18.80
N ALA A 17 2.12 -6.52 -17.65
CA ALA A 17 3.09 -5.87 -16.74
C ALA A 17 4.25 -6.81 -16.41
N SER A 18 3.94 -8.04 -16.03
CA SER A 18 4.94 -9.06 -15.70
C SER A 18 5.86 -9.40 -16.88
N SER A 19 5.34 -9.34 -18.11
CA SER A 19 6.12 -9.62 -19.34
C SER A 19 7.09 -8.49 -19.70
N PHE A 20 6.91 -7.30 -19.14
CA PHE A 20 7.74 -6.11 -19.34
C PHE A 20 8.49 -5.68 -18.07
N ASP A 21 8.70 -6.63 -17.14
CA ASP A 21 9.41 -6.46 -15.86
C ASP A 21 8.80 -5.43 -14.91
N TRP A 22 7.51 -5.09 -15.08
CA TRP A 22 6.78 -4.27 -14.11
C TRP A 22 6.21 -5.15 -13.00
N MET A 23 6.51 -4.79 -11.76
CA MET A 23 5.78 -5.26 -10.59
C MET A 23 4.39 -4.60 -10.58
N PHE A 24 3.33 -5.41 -10.56
CA PHE A 24 1.95 -4.96 -10.56
C PHE A 24 1.29 -5.25 -9.21
N ARG A 25 0.76 -4.21 -8.56
CA ARG A 25 0.14 -4.27 -7.23
C ARG A 25 -1.32 -3.84 -7.30
N GLU A 26 -2.22 -4.80 -7.35
CA GLU A 26 -3.67 -4.54 -7.29
C GLU A 26 -4.02 -3.78 -5.99
N GLN A 27 -4.90 -2.78 -6.09
CA GLN A 27 -5.39 -2.03 -4.94
C GLN A 27 -6.77 -2.58 -4.49
N PRO A 28 -7.08 -2.56 -3.19
CA PRO A 28 -8.41 -2.95 -2.69
C PRO A 28 -9.53 -2.10 -3.32
N ILE A 29 -10.71 -2.71 -3.53
CA ILE A 29 -11.85 -2.16 -4.30
C ILE A 29 -12.47 -0.86 -3.71
N ASP A 30 -12.00 -0.40 -2.54
CA ASP A 30 -12.66 0.68 -1.78
C ASP A 30 -12.26 2.12 -2.16
N ASP A 31 -11.30 2.36 -3.06
CA ASP A 31 -10.76 3.73 -3.25
C ASP A 31 -10.86 4.28 -4.69
N ILE A 32 -11.65 5.38 -4.82
CA ILE A 32 -11.61 6.56 -5.74
C ILE A 32 -11.14 6.40 -7.21
N GLY A 33 -10.96 5.18 -7.71
CA GLY A 33 -10.56 4.89 -9.08
C GLY A 33 -9.05 4.81 -9.32
N ILE A 34 -8.32 3.98 -8.55
CA ILE A 34 -7.06 3.36 -9.00
C ILE A 34 -7.15 1.86 -8.69
N ASP A 35 -6.97 1.03 -9.72
CA ASP A 35 -7.09 -0.43 -9.58
C ASP A 35 -5.74 -1.09 -9.28
N ALA A 36 -4.64 -0.44 -9.67
CA ALA A 36 -3.31 -0.97 -9.42
C ALA A 36 -2.21 0.10 -9.38
N HIS A 37 -1.12 -0.23 -8.71
CA HIS A 37 0.16 0.46 -8.86
C HIS A 37 1.13 -0.43 -9.65
N MET A 38 1.90 0.18 -10.55
CA MET A 38 2.94 -0.50 -11.31
C MET A 38 4.31 0.10 -11.03
N GLU A 39 5.29 -0.73 -10.71
CA GLU A 39 6.66 -0.31 -10.43
C GLU A 39 7.67 -1.09 -11.26
N ILE A 40 8.68 -0.41 -11.77
CA ILE A 40 9.87 -1.04 -12.33
C ILE A 40 11.08 -0.63 -11.51
N VAL A 41 11.93 -1.61 -11.18
CA VAL A 41 13.11 -1.43 -10.34
C VAL A 41 14.33 -1.75 -11.20
N GLU A 42 15.39 -0.96 -11.06
CA GLU A 42 16.66 -1.26 -11.72
C GLU A 42 17.28 -2.54 -11.15
N LYS A 43 18.21 -3.16 -11.90
CA LYS A 43 19.02 -4.27 -11.38
C LYS A 43 19.81 -3.91 -10.12
N SER A 44 20.04 -2.62 -9.88
CA SER A 44 20.68 -2.07 -8.68
C SER A 44 19.79 -2.11 -7.43
N GLY A 45 18.50 -2.45 -7.58
CA GLY A 45 17.50 -2.38 -6.51
C GLY A 45 16.88 -1.00 -6.32
N LYS A 46 17.27 0.01 -7.11
CA LYS A 46 16.67 1.35 -7.05
C LYS A 46 15.35 1.42 -7.82
N PRO A 47 14.27 1.98 -7.25
CA PRO A 47 13.05 2.25 -7.99
C PRO A 47 13.36 3.12 -9.20
N ARG A 48 12.94 2.67 -10.39
CA ARG A 48 13.13 3.40 -11.65
C ARG A 48 11.87 4.20 -12.01
N GLN A 49 10.69 3.60 -11.82
CA GLN A 49 9.44 4.26 -12.11
C GLN A 49 8.28 3.61 -11.35
N LEU A 50 7.35 4.43 -10.84
CA LEU A 50 6.14 4.01 -10.16
C LEU A 50 4.94 4.78 -10.74
N LEU A 51 3.87 4.05 -11.11
CA LEU A 51 2.68 4.58 -11.77
C LEU A 51 1.41 4.10 -11.07
N ALA A 52 0.37 4.93 -11.11
CA ALA A 52 -0.98 4.54 -10.72
C ALA A 52 -1.83 4.24 -11.96
N VAL A 53 -2.59 3.15 -11.93
CA VAL A 53 -3.29 2.59 -13.08
C VAL A 53 -4.76 2.40 -12.75
N GLN A 54 -5.62 3.11 -13.47
CA GLN A 54 -7.05 2.78 -13.54
C GLN A 54 -7.28 1.88 -14.76
N ILE A 55 -7.96 0.76 -14.57
CA ILE A 55 -8.33 -0.20 -15.61
C ILE A 55 -9.84 -0.13 -15.82
N LYS A 56 -10.26 -0.02 -17.07
CA LYS A 56 -11.68 -0.05 -17.46
C LYS A 56 -11.87 -1.13 -18.49
N SER A 57 -12.59 -2.18 -18.08
CA SER A 57 -12.71 -3.42 -18.84
C SER A 57 -14.09 -3.54 -19.48
N GLY A 58 -14.13 -3.83 -20.78
CA GLY A 58 -15.37 -4.07 -21.51
C GLY A 58 -15.39 -3.49 -22.92
N ALA A 59 -15.96 -4.24 -23.86
CA ALA A 59 -16.10 -3.82 -25.26
C ALA A 59 -16.95 -2.54 -25.42
N SER A 60 -17.81 -2.23 -24.43
CA SER A 60 -18.60 -0.99 -24.41
C SER A 60 -17.75 0.27 -24.35
N TRP A 61 -16.56 0.22 -23.75
CA TRP A 61 -15.66 1.38 -23.68
C TRP A 61 -15.15 1.81 -25.06
N PHE A 62 -15.13 0.90 -26.03
CA PHE A 62 -14.65 1.12 -27.39
C PHE A 62 -15.76 1.57 -28.36
N ARG A 63 -17.01 1.73 -27.89
CA ARG A 63 -18.15 2.12 -28.75
C ARG A 63 -18.02 3.52 -29.34
N GLU A 64 -17.48 4.47 -28.59
CA GLU A 64 -17.27 5.84 -29.09
C GLU A 64 -15.85 6.01 -29.64
N GLN A 65 -15.57 5.32 -30.74
CA GLN A 65 -14.32 5.46 -31.47
C GLN A 65 -14.44 6.56 -32.54
N LYS A 66 -13.45 7.45 -32.59
CA LYS A 66 -13.33 8.53 -33.58
C LYS A 66 -11.94 8.50 -34.18
N GLU A 67 -11.85 8.13 -35.46
CA GLU A 67 -10.61 7.98 -36.26
C GLU A 67 -9.43 7.37 -35.49
N LYS A 68 -8.70 8.17 -34.70
CA LYS A 68 -7.48 7.79 -33.97
C LYS A 68 -7.65 7.61 -32.46
N HIS A 69 -8.84 7.78 -31.90
CA HIS A 69 -9.06 7.72 -30.45
C HIS A 69 -10.35 7.03 -30.06
N VAL A 70 -10.35 6.42 -28.87
CA VAL A 70 -11.55 6.06 -28.12
C VAL A 70 -11.86 7.17 -27.12
N ILE A 71 -13.13 7.57 -27.02
CA ILE A 71 -13.57 8.61 -26.08
C ILE A 71 -14.07 7.97 -24.78
N PHE A 72 -13.26 8.10 -23.72
CA PHE A 72 -13.64 7.63 -22.38
C PHE A 72 -14.30 8.76 -21.58
N ARG A 73 -15.51 8.55 -21.05
CA ARG A 73 -16.36 9.60 -20.43
C ARG A 73 -16.77 9.35 -18.98
N ASP A 74 -16.51 8.17 -18.43
CA ASP A 74 -16.92 7.78 -17.07
C ASP A 74 -15.98 8.42 -16.03
N ILE A 75 -16.05 9.75 -15.95
CA ILE A 75 -15.16 10.59 -15.16
C ILE A 75 -15.99 11.66 -14.45
N ASN A 76 -16.05 11.58 -13.12
CA ASN A 76 -16.66 12.59 -12.27
C ASN A 76 -15.61 13.57 -11.68
N GLU A 77 -16.07 14.64 -11.02
CA GLU A 77 -15.20 15.65 -10.38
C GLU A 77 -14.22 15.05 -9.36
N ARG A 78 -14.66 14.05 -8.59
CA ARG A 78 -13.82 13.40 -7.56
C ARG A 78 -12.68 12.63 -8.23
N GLN A 79 -12.97 11.85 -9.26
CA GLN A 79 -11.98 11.13 -10.06
C GLN A 79 -11.03 12.08 -10.80
N TYR A 80 -11.56 13.13 -11.44
CA TYR A 80 -10.74 14.15 -12.10
C TYR A 80 -9.73 14.77 -11.13
N ASN A 81 -10.20 15.23 -9.96
CA ASN A 81 -9.31 15.82 -8.96
C ASN A 81 -8.31 14.77 -8.48
N TYR A 82 -8.79 13.58 -8.11
CA TYR A 82 -7.95 12.49 -7.61
C TYR A 82 -6.83 12.10 -8.59
N TRP A 83 -7.13 11.96 -9.88
CA TRP A 83 -6.13 11.60 -10.88
C TRP A 83 -5.19 12.75 -11.23
N THR A 84 -5.69 13.98 -11.38
CA THR A 84 -4.86 15.12 -11.81
C THR A 84 -4.03 15.74 -10.70
N THR A 85 -4.36 15.47 -9.44
CA THR A 85 -3.55 15.85 -8.27
C THR A 85 -2.87 14.64 -7.64
N ASN A 86 -2.94 13.47 -8.27
CA ASN A 86 -2.22 12.30 -7.78
C ASN A 86 -0.71 12.58 -7.83
N THR A 87 -0.03 12.11 -6.82
CA THR A 87 1.41 12.31 -6.68
C THR A 87 2.21 11.32 -7.51
N LEU A 88 1.61 10.21 -7.93
CA LEU A 88 2.12 9.32 -8.97
C LEU A 88 1.52 9.73 -10.33
N PRO A 89 2.26 9.54 -11.44
CA PRO A 89 1.65 9.65 -12.76
C PRO A 89 0.53 8.61 -12.88
N CYS A 90 -0.69 9.10 -13.08
CA CYS A 90 -1.85 8.26 -13.32
C CYS A 90 -2.02 7.97 -14.82
N ILE A 91 -2.37 6.73 -15.14
CA ILE A 91 -2.82 6.35 -16.47
C ILE A 91 -4.19 5.67 -16.37
N VAL A 92 -5.00 5.81 -17.42
CA VAL A 92 -6.16 4.94 -17.66
C VAL A 92 -5.78 3.92 -18.73
N VAL A 93 -6.15 2.66 -18.49
CA VAL A 93 -6.05 1.55 -19.44
C VAL A 93 -7.45 1.08 -19.78
N LEU A 94 -7.80 1.09 -21.06
CA LEU A 94 -9.04 0.49 -21.55
C LEU A 94 -8.73 -0.90 -22.08
N TYR A 95 -9.42 -1.91 -21.56
CA TYR A 95 -9.27 -3.31 -21.97
C TYR A 95 -10.51 -3.79 -22.73
N ASN A 96 -10.31 -4.32 -23.94
CA ASN A 96 -11.36 -4.96 -24.72
C ASN A 96 -11.30 -6.50 -24.56
N PRO A 97 -12.25 -7.14 -23.86
CA PRO A 97 -12.22 -8.59 -23.64
C PRO A 97 -12.49 -9.41 -24.91
N LEU A 98 -12.95 -8.81 -26.00
CA LEU A 98 -13.22 -9.52 -27.26
C LEU A 98 -11.98 -9.60 -28.17
N THR A 99 -11.15 -8.56 -28.15
CA THR A 99 -9.92 -8.47 -28.97
C THR A 99 -8.64 -8.65 -28.15
N GLU A 100 -8.78 -8.68 -26.83
CA GLU A 100 -7.68 -8.64 -25.84
C GLU A 100 -6.80 -7.38 -25.94
N GLU A 101 -7.27 -6.33 -26.62
CA GLU A 101 -6.51 -5.09 -26.78
C GLU A 101 -6.56 -4.24 -25.51
N CYS A 102 -5.39 -3.74 -25.11
CA CYS A 102 -5.23 -2.74 -24.06
C CYS A 102 -4.67 -1.45 -24.68
N ILE A 103 -5.39 -0.34 -24.57
CA ILE A 103 -4.89 0.99 -24.96
C ILE A 103 -4.87 1.90 -23.73
N TRP A 104 -3.98 2.90 -23.71
CA TRP A 104 -3.80 3.71 -22.51
C TRP A 104 -3.62 5.20 -22.79
N GLN A 105 -3.85 6.02 -21.78
CA GLN A 105 -3.57 7.46 -21.81
C GLN A 105 -3.18 7.97 -20.42
N LYS A 106 -2.21 8.89 -20.37
CA LYS A 106 -1.85 9.59 -19.13
C LYS A 106 -2.99 10.51 -18.71
N LEU A 107 -3.31 10.54 -17.43
CA LEU A 107 -4.35 11.37 -16.86
C LEU A 107 -3.73 12.64 -16.28
N THR A 108 -3.91 13.76 -16.99
CA THR A 108 -3.44 15.09 -16.58
C THR A 108 -4.51 16.14 -16.86
N LYS A 109 -4.27 17.39 -16.44
CA LYS A 109 -5.17 18.51 -16.73
C LYS A 109 -5.26 18.80 -18.23
N GLU A 110 -4.24 18.41 -18.99
CA GLU A 110 -4.16 18.60 -20.44
C GLU A 110 -4.86 17.48 -21.21
N THR A 111 -4.89 16.26 -20.69
CA THR A 111 -5.50 15.10 -21.38
C THR A 111 -6.95 14.84 -20.97
N ILE A 112 -7.38 15.32 -19.79
CA ILE A 112 -8.78 15.25 -19.34
C ILE A 112 -9.49 16.55 -19.68
N GLU A 113 -10.41 16.48 -20.65
CA GLU A 113 -11.16 17.64 -21.13
C GLU A 113 -12.56 17.71 -20.50
N ARG A 114 -13.00 18.92 -20.13
CA ARG A 114 -14.41 19.16 -19.77
C ARG A 114 -15.30 19.13 -21.00
N THR A 115 -16.47 18.54 -20.86
CA THR A 115 -17.53 18.56 -21.87
C THR A 115 -18.03 19.98 -22.16
N MET A 116 -18.68 20.16 -23.32
CA MET A 116 -19.24 21.45 -23.79
C MET A 116 -18.24 22.62 -23.74
N LYS A 117 -16.98 22.39 -24.16
CA LYS A 117 -15.91 23.40 -24.18
C LYS A 117 -15.72 24.07 -22.82
N GLY A 118 -15.72 23.29 -21.74
CA GLY A 118 -15.51 23.78 -20.37
C GLY A 118 -16.78 24.13 -19.59
N LYS A 119 -17.96 24.14 -20.21
CA LYS A 119 -19.23 24.52 -19.55
C LYS A 119 -20.05 23.34 -19.02
N GLY A 120 -19.70 22.11 -19.43
CA GLY A 120 -20.41 20.90 -19.02
C GLY A 120 -19.95 20.38 -17.65
N LYS A 121 -20.79 19.54 -17.03
CA LYS A 121 -20.50 18.89 -15.74
C LYS A 121 -19.67 17.60 -15.87
N GLY A 122 -19.58 17.01 -17.07
CA GLY A 122 -18.82 15.79 -17.32
C GLY A 122 -17.43 16.04 -17.89
N PHE A 123 -16.54 15.07 -17.73
CA PHE A 123 -15.19 15.06 -18.31
C PHE A 123 -15.04 13.93 -19.33
N PHE A 124 -14.01 14.01 -20.17
CA PHE A 124 -13.65 12.92 -21.05
C PHE A 124 -12.16 12.91 -21.36
N VAL A 125 -11.64 11.75 -21.75
CA VAL A 125 -10.26 11.54 -22.20
C VAL A 125 -10.27 10.95 -23.59
N LYS A 126 -9.40 11.45 -24.46
CA LYS A 126 -9.13 10.87 -25.78
C LYS A 126 -8.00 9.85 -25.62
N VAL A 127 -8.32 8.56 -25.67
CA VAL A 127 -7.36 7.46 -25.56
C VAL A 127 -6.91 7.06 -26.96
N PRO A 128 -5.65 7.27 -27.36
CA PRO A 128 -5.18 6.96 -28.71
C PRO A 128 -5.21 5.45 -28.97
N ILE A 129 -5.72 5.04 -30.13
CA ILE A 129 -5.85 3.61 -30.48
C ILE A 129 -4.49 2.95 -30.76
N ASP A 130 -3.49 3.75 -31.14
CA ASP A 130 -2.11 3.32 -31.41
C ASP A 130 -1.23 3.32 -30.15
N GLN A 131 -1.73 3.88 -29.04
CA GLN A 131 -1.05 3.87 -27.75
C GLN A 131 -1.39 2.59 -26.99
N ILE A 132 -0.89 1.47 -27.52
CA ILE A 132 -1.05 0.13 -26.95
C ILE A 132 -0.32 0.06 -25.60
N PHE A 133 -0.98 -0.48 -24.58
CA PHE A 133 -0.41 -0.65 -23.25
C PHE A 133 0.78 -1.60 -23.32
N LEU A 134 1.89 -1.23 -22.67
CA LEU A 134 3.12 -2.04 -22.57
C LEU A 134 3.52 -2.74 -23.87
N ASN A 135 3.96 -1.95 -24.85
CA ASN A 135 4.84 -2.39 -25.93
C ASN A 135 6.16 -1.62 -25.83
N ASP A 136 7.14 -1.89 -26.71
CA ASP A 136 8.46 -1.25 -26.65
C ASP A 136 8.38 0.30 -26.59
N ILE A 137 7.52 0.90 -27.41
CA ILE A 137 7.34 2.36 -27.47
C ILE A 137 6.68 2.90 -26.19
N SER A 138 5.63 2.24 -25.72
CA SER A 138 4.92 2.62 -24.50
C SER A 138 5.79 2.43 -23.27
N GLN A 139 6.67 1.43 -23.25
CA GLN A 139 7.64 1.22 -22.17
C GLN A 139 8.53 2.46 -22.01
N GLU A 140 9.12 2.96 -23.10
CA GLU A 140 9.96 4.16 -23.07
C GLU A 140 9.17 5.39 -22.57
N ARG A 141 7.94 5.58 -23.07
CA ARG A 141 7.06 6.68 -22.65
C ARG A 141 6.70 6.59 -21.16
N LEU A 142 6.26 5.44 -20.68
CA LEU A 142 5.88 5.22 -19.29
C LEU A 142 7.09 5.42 -18.35
N LEU A 143 8.29 4.99 -18.75
CA LEU A 143 9.53 5.21 -18.01
C LEU A 143 9.94 6.68 -17.96
N SER A 144 9.60 7.47 -18.99
CA SER A 144 9.84 8.92 -19.00
C SER A 144 8.94 9.69 -18.03
N PHE A 145 7.88 9.07 -17.51
CA PHE A 145 6.88 9.81 -16.74
C PHE A 145 7.36 10.29 -15.38
N THR A 146 8.46 9.77 -14.81
CA THR A 146 9.06 10.27 -13.57
C THR A 146 10.39 9.60 -13.21
N ASN A 147 11.33 10.42 -12.72
CA ASN A 147 12.05 10.19 -11.47
C ASN A 147 11.53 11.25 -10.50
N LEU A 148 10.56 10.93 -9.63
CA LEU A 148 10.20 11.86 -8.55
C LEU A 148 11.42 12.04 -7.65
N PRO A 149 11.71 13.27 -7.17
CA PRO A 149 12.67 13.43 -6.10
C PRO A 149 12.32 12.52 -4.92
N GLU A 150 13.33 11.92 -4.29
CA GLU A 150 13.17 10.92 -3.21
C GLU A 150 12.21 11.38 -2.10
N HIS A 151 12.21 12.67 -1.77
CA HIS A 151 11.31 13.25 -0.78
C HIS A 151 9.81 13.17 -1.18
N ILE A 152 9.49 13.26 -2.47
CA ILE A 152 8.11 13.08 -2.95
C ILE A 152 7.72 11.61 -2.89
N THR A 153 8.62 10.69 -3.25
CA THR A 153 8.38 9.24 -3.12
C THR A 153 8.10 8.85 -1.68
N ASN A 154 8.90 9.35 -0.73
CA ASN A 154 8.73 9.09 0.70
C ASN A 154 7.43 9.71 1.24
N TYR A 155 7.07 10.92 0.80
CA TYR A 155 5.78 11.54 1.14
C TYR A 155 4.60 10.68 0.66
N ASN A 156 4.67 10.19 -0.59
CA ASN A 156 3.62 9.35 -1.19
C ASN A 156 3.47 8.02 -0.48
N PHE A 157 4.59 7.42 -0.10
CA PHE A 157 4.60 6.20 0.68
C PHE A 157 3.85 6.38 2.01
N LEU A 158 4.13 7.47 2.75
CA LEU A 158 3.39 7.79 3.97
C LEU A 158 1.91 8.09 3.68
N LEU A 159 1.61 8.80 2.59
CA LEU A 159 0.24 9.10 2.18
C LEU A 159 -0.59 7.83 1.92
N SER A 160 0.02 6.80 1.31
CA SER A 160 -0.64 5.51 1.05
C SER A 160 -1.05 4.76 2.33
N GLN A 161 -0.43 5.10 3.46
CA GLN A 161 -0.69 4.48 4.76
C GLN A 161 -1.48 5.40 5.71
N LYS A 162 -1.92 6.58 5.23
CA LYS A 162 -2.61 7.60 6.01
C LYS A 162 -3.84 7.08 6.74
N VAL A 163 -4.63 6.20 6.11
CA VAL A 163 -5.86 5.65 6.71
C VAL A 163 -5.55 4.95 8.04
N PHE A 164 -4.48 4.15 8.09
CA PHE A 164 -4.04 3.46 9.31
C PHE A 164 -3.67 4.47 10.41
N MET A 165 -2.90 5.50 10.04
CA MET A 165 -2.55 6.57 10.97
C MET A 165 -3.78 7.29 11.52
N GLN A 166 -4.78 7.56 10.67
CA GLN A 166 -6.02 8.23 11.08
C GLN A 166 -6.86 7.39 12.03
N ILE A 167 -6.95 6.08 11.81
CA ILE A 167 -7.67 5.15 12.69
C ILE A 167 -7.07 5.19 14.10
N ILE A 168 -5.75 5.07 14.22
CA ILE A 168 -5.07 5.17 15.53
C ILE A 168 -5.29 6.54 16.16
N ASN A 169 -5.22 7.62 15.38
CA ASN A 169 -5.46 8.97 15.88
C ASN A 169 -6.91 9.21 16.35
N GLN A 170 -7.87 8.40 15.88
CA GLN A 170 -9.28 8.46 16.27
C GLN A 170 -9.62 7.52 17.44
N GLY A 171 -8.63 6.78 17.95
CA GLY A 171 -8.78 5.85 19.07
C GLY A 171 -8.99 4.39 18.66
N GLY A 172 -8.91 4.06 17.36
CA GLY A 172 -8.85 2.69 16.89
C GLY A 172 -7.50 2.02 17.15
N GLU A 173 -7.42 0.72 16.89
CA GLU A 173 -6.24 -0.10 17.13
C GLU A 173 -5.78 -0.80 15.84
N ILE A 174 -4.47 -0.88 15.65
CA ILE A 174 -3.87 -1.63 14.54
C ILE A 174 -2.83 -2.58 15.10
N LYS A 175 -2.99 -3.87 14.79
CA LYS A 175 -2.03 -4.91 15.10
C LYS A 175 -1.40 -5.46 13.83
N LEU A 176 -0.10 -5.69 13.88
CA LEU A 176 0.68 -6.39 12.86
C LEU A 176 0.84 -7.84 13.32
N HIS A 177 0.23 -8.74 12.58
CA HIS A 177 0.41 -10.17 12.75
C HIS A 177 1.34 -10.69 11.64
N SER A 178 2.35 -11.47 12.01
CA SER A 178 3.29 -11.99 11.03
C SER A 178 3.93 -13.31 11.44
N THR A 179 4.19 -14.18 10.46
CA THR A 179 4.99 -15.40 10.62
C THR A 179 6.23 -15.33 9.74
N GLU A 180 7.38 -15.77 10.25
CA GLU A 180 8.67 -15.77 9.57
C GLU A 180 9.32 -17.16 9.67
N TRP A 181 9.71 -17.75 8.54
CA TRP A 181 10.54 -18.96 8.53
C TRP A 181 12.01 -18.60 8.75
N ILE A 182 12.46 -18.63 10.01
CA ILE A 182 13.76 -18.09 10.44
C ILE A 182 14.97 -18.84 9.86
N ASN A 183 14.83 -20.13 9.53
CA ASN A 183 15.91 -20.95 8.98
C ASN A 183 15.95 -20.95 7.44
N LYS A 184 15.11 -20.14 6.77
CA LYS A 184 15.04 -20.08 5.30
C LYS A 184 15.48 -18.72 4.79
N SER A 185 16.51 -18.69 3.94
CA SER A 185 17.03 -17.46 3.33
C SER A 185 16.04 -16.74 2.40
N SER A 186 14.97 -17.43 1.97
CA SER A 186 13.91 -16.87 1.13
C SER A 186 13.08 -15.79 1.82
N GLY A 187 13.17 -15.65 3.15
CA GLY A 187 12.32 -14.72 3.91
C GLY A 187 10.84 -15.06 3.81
N ARG A 188 10.53 -16.37 3.67
CA ARG A 188 9.16 -16.85 3.50
C ARG A 188 8.39 -16.59 4.79
N GLY A 189 7.18 -16.08 4.66
CA GLY A 189 6.34 -15.77 5.79
C GLY A 189 4.95 -15.30 5.39
N GLU A 190 4.18 -14.87 6.36
CA GLU A 190 2.90 -14.20 6.14
C GLU A 190 2.89 -12.93 6.99
N THR A 191 2.26 -11.88 6.48
CA THR A 191 2.15 -10.61 7.19
C THR A 191 0.77 -10.05 6.92
N GLU A 192 0.08 -9.61 7.95
CA GLU A 192 -1.22 -8.96 7.85
C GLU A 192 -1.36 -7.86 8.89
N LEU A 193 -2.15 -6.83 8.57
CA LEU A 193 -2.63 -5.86 9.53
C LEU A 193 -4.04 -6.24 9.96
N ILE A 194 -4.25 -6.36 11.26
CA ILE A 194 -5.56 -6.47 11.90
C ILE A 194 -5.92 -5.05 12.34
N VAL A 195 -6.97 -4.50 11.75
CA VAL A 195 -7.40 -3.11 11.93
C VAL A 195 -8.75 -3.12 12.62
N ASP A 196 -8.80 -2.53 13.81
CA ASP A 196 -10.01 -2.26 14.57
C ASP A 196 -10.28 -0.74 14.54
N ASP A 197 -11.31 -0.34 13.81
CA ASP A 197 -11.73 1.07 13.71
C ASP A 197 -12.72 1.50 14.81
N GLY A 198 -13.01 0.62 15.78
CA GLY A 198 -13.99 0.82 16.84
C GLY A 198 -15.41 0.36 16.46
N GLU A 199 -15.69 0.14 15.17
CA GLU A 199 -16.96 -0.42 14.68
C GLU A 199 -16.77 -1.84 14.13
N THR A 200 -15.68 -2.06 13.39
CA THR A 200 -15.38 -3.31 12.69
C THR A 200 -13.91 -3.70 12.79
N VAL A 201 -13.67 -5.01 12.82
CA VAL A 201 -12.32 -5.59 12.73
C VAL A 201 -12.11 -6.15 11.33
N LYS A 202 -11.09 -5.68 10.63
CA LYS A 202 -10.73 -6.11 9.26
C LYS A 202 -9.28 -6.56 9.20
N LYS A 203 -9.01 -7.56 8.35
CA LYS A 203 -7.66 -8.06 8.08
C LYS A 203 -7.20 -7.62 6.69
N TYR A 204 -6.01 -7.03 6.62
CA TYR A 204 -5.38 -6.57 5.40
C TYR A 204 -4.10 -7.37 5.16
N PRO A 205 -4.07 -8.28 4.18
CA PRO A 205 -2.86 -9.04 3.88
C PRO A 205 -1.77 -8.12 3.32
N TYR A 206 -0.53 -8.35 3.75
CA TYR A 206 0.67 -7.67 3.28
C TYR A 206 1.56 -8.70 2.58
N PRO A 207 1.36 -8.96 1.27
CA PRO A 207 1.91 -10.12 0.57
C PRO A 207 3.38 -9.95 0.17
N TYR A 208 4.24 -9.59 1.13
CA TYR A 208 5.66 -9.37 0.92
C TYR A 208 6.47 -10.35 1.76
N TRP A 209 7.50 -10.91 1.12
CA TRP A 209 8.56 -11.67 1.77
C TRP A 209 9.81 -10.82 1.78
N PHE A 210 10.62 -10.99 2.82
CA PHE A 210 11.81 -10.19 3.03
C PHE A 210 13.06 -11.07 3.09
N PRO A 211 13.62 -11.45 1.92
CA PRO A 211 14.80 -12.29 1.87
C PRO A 211 15.98 -11.65 2.60
N PHE A 212 16.80 -12.49 3.25
CA PHE A 212 18.06 -12.10 3.88
C PHE A 212 17.97 -11.03 4.99
N THR A 213 16.77 -10.69 5.48
CA THR A 213 16.57 -9.68 6.52
C THR A 213 15.56 -10.17 7.53
N SER A 214 15.89 -10.13 8.82
CA SER A 214 14.94 -10.49 9.88
C SER A 214 13.74 -9.54 9.85
N TYR A 215 12.55 -10.08 10.11
CA TYR A 215 11.32 -9.29 10.03
C TYR A 215 11.31 -8.09 10.98
N THR A 216 11.92 -8.22 12.16
CA THR A 216 12.15 -7.13 13.12
C THR A 216 12.95 -5.94 12.55
N LYS A 217 13.82 -6.15 11.55
CA LYS A 217 14.54 -5.05 10.86
C LYS A 217 13.73 -4.46 9.71
N VAL A 218 12.71 -5.17 9.26
CA VAL A 218 11.86 -4.77 8.13
C VAL A 218 10.69 -3.93 8.61
N PHE A 219 10.03 -4.31 9.70
CA PHE A 219 8.82 -3.64 10.15
C PHE A 219 8.98 -2.11 10.29
N PRO A 220 10.08 -1.58 10.89
CA PRO A 220 10.28 -0.12 10.96
C PRO A 220 10.46 0.57 9.60
N LYS A 221 10.84 -0.16 8.55
CA LYS A 221 10.96 0.38 7.18
C LYS A 221 9.61 0.39 6.46
N VAL A 222 8.75 -0.59 6.76
CA VAL A 222 7.43 -0.75 6.15
C VAL A 222 6.40 0.15 6.84
N PHE A 223 6.51 0.31 8.16
CA PHE A 223 5.66 1.17 8.98
C PHE A 223 6.49 2.23 9.73
N PRO A 224 7.21 3.12 9.04
CA PRO A 224 8.09 4.10 9.67
C PRO A 224 7.36 5.14 10.51
N TRP A 225 6.04 5.26 10.33
CA TRP A 225 5.16 6.14 11.11
C TRP A 225 4.75 5.53 12.46
N ALA A 226 5.13 4.28 12.74
CA ALA A 226 4.70 3.55 13.93
C ALA A 226 5.87 3.24 14.88
N ASP A 227 5.58 3.36 16.18
CA ASP A 227 6.29 2.62 17.22
C ASP A 227 5.60 1.26 17.41
N PHE A 228 6.37 0.26 17.81
CA PHE A 228 5.90 -1.12 17.99
C PHE A 228 5.91 -1.49 19.47
N SER A 229 4.85 -2.14 19.93
CA SER A 229 4.83 -2.82 21.23
C SER A 229 4.25 -4.21 21.07
N ALA A 230 4.61 -5.12 21.97
CA ALA A 230 4.06 -6.46 21.99
C ALA A 230 2.58 -6.43 22.35
N ASP A 231 1.81 -7.34 21.79
CA ASP A 231 0.47 -7.65 22.29
C ASP A 231 0.60 -8.53 23.54
N GLU A 232 0.47 -7.92 24.71
CA GLU A 232 0.76 -8.59 25.98
C GLU A 232 -0.15 -9.80 26.24
N ASP A 233 -1.40 -9.77 25.77
CA ASP A 233 -2.33 -10.89 25.89
C ASP A 233 -1.91 -12.07 25.00
N PHE A 234 -1.39 -11.77 23.81
CA PHE A 234 -0.88 -12.79 22.89
C PHE A 234 0.35 -13.52 23.44
N TYR A 235 1.26 -12.81 24.12
CA TYR A 235 2.52 -13.39 24.62
C TYR A 235 2.44 -13.91 26.05
N GLU A 236 1.40 -13.59 26.83
CA GLU A 236 1.33 -13.84 28.28
C GLU A 236 1.72 -15.28 28.65
N PHE A 237 1.14 -16.27 27.99
CA PHE A 237 1.40 -17.68 28.27
C PHE A 237 2.86 -18.07 28.01
N GLU A 238 3.41 -17.65 26.88
CA GLU A 238 4.78 -18.00 26.48
C GLU A 238 5.81 -17.25 27.35
N ASP A 239 5.55 -15.98 27.66
CA ASP A 239 6.40 -15.19 28.54
C ASP A 239 6.40 -15.77 29.96
N GLU A 240 5.25 -16.20 30.49
CA GLU A 240 5.16 -16.84 31.79
C GLU A 240 5.87 -18.21 31.80
N ALA A 241 5.72 -19.02 30.76
CA ALA A 241 6.39 -20.30 30.64
C ALA A 241 7.92 -20.13 30.63
N ASN A 242 8.43 -19.20 29.82
CA ASN A 242 9.86 -18.89 29.77
C ASN A 242 10.34 -18.30 31.11
N TRP A 243 9.59 -17.40 31.72
CA TRP A 243 9.93 -16.87 33.05
C TRP A 243 10.06 -17.98 34.09
N ARG A 244 9.10 -18.91 34.14
CA ARG A 244 9.16 -20.06 35.07
C ARG A 244 10.39 -20.94 34.82
N GLU A 245 10.78 -21.15 33.56
CA GLU A 245 11.96 -21.93 33.21
C GLU A 245 13.27 -21.26 33.66
N TYR A 246 13.40 -19.94 33.47
CA TYR A 246 14.66 -19.22 33.72
C TYR A 246 14.78 -18.62 35.12
N HIS A 247 13.66 -18.31 35.78
CA HIS A 247 13.63 -17.53 37.03
C HIS A 247 12.99 -18.26 38.21
N CYS A 248 12.42 -19.44 38.01
CA CYS A 248 11.78 -20.22 39.07
C CYS A 248 12.44 -21.59 39.24
N TYR A 249 12.44 -22.06 40.48
CA TYR A 249 12.83 -23.42 40.85
C TYR A 249 11.62 -24.12 41.47
N TYR A 250 11.30 -25.31 41.00
CA TYR A 250 10.20 -26.10 41.56
C TYR A 250 10.69 -26.90 42.76
N ASP A 251 10.16 -26.58 43.93
CA ASP A 251 10.39 -27.34 45.15
C ASP A 251 9.41 -28.50 45.25
N LYS A 252 9.95 -29.73 45.21
CA LYS A 252 9.16 -30.96 45.29
C LYS A 252 8.73 -31.29 46.71
N GLU A 253 9.38 -30.74 47.72
CA GLU A 253 9.04 -31.01 49.13
C GLU A 253 7.77 -30.25 49.53
N ASP A 254 7.64 -29.01 49.07
CA ASP A 254 6.53 -28.12 49.39
C ASP A 254 5.48 -28.00 48.26
N ASP A 255 5.72 -28.59 47.08
CA ASP A 255 4.86 -28.51 45.87
C ASP A 255 4.62 -27.07 45.40
N GLU A 256 5.66 -26.23 45.51
CA GLU A 256 5.60 -24.80 45.22
C GLU A 256 6.71 -24.35 44.25
N TRP A 257 6.43 -23.32 43.45
CA TRP A 257 7.42 -22.66 42.61
C TRP A 257 8.07 -21.51 43.38
N LEU A 258 9.37 -21.62 43.62
CA LEU A 258 10.17 -20.58 44.27
C LEU A 258 10.80 -19.67 43.22
N VAL A 259 10.57 -18.37 43.33
CA VAL A 259 11.22 -17.36 42.48
C VAL A 259 12.65 -17.18 42.95
N VAL A 260 13.62 -17.56 42.11
CA VAL A 260 15.07 -17.50 42.40
C VAL A 260 15.80 -16.44 41.57
N GLY A 261 15.13 -15.85 40.59
CA GLY A 261 15.60 -14.71 39.80
C GLY A 261 14.67 -13.50 39.90
N ASP A 262 14.59 -12.74 38.81
CA ASP A 262 13.64 -11.63 38.68
C ASP A 262 12.17 -12.04 38.86
N THR A 263 11.36 -11.11 39.37
CA THR A 263 9.90 -11.25 39.39
C THR A 263 9.34 -11.28 37.97
N PHE A 264 8.15 -11.85 37.77
CA PHE A 264 7.54 -11.90 36.43
C PHE A 264 7.37 -10.49 35.83
N GLU A 265 7.02 -9.50 36.65
CA GLU A 265 6.88 -8.10 36.22
C GLU A 265 8.20 -7.47 35.77
N ASP A 266 9.30 -7.76 36.45
CA ASP A 266 10.62 -7.22 36.09
C ASP A 266 11.18 -7.95 34.85
N TYR A 267 10.96 -9.26 34.75
CA TYR A 267 11.25 -10.03 33.55
C TYR A 267 10.50 -9.48 32.34
N LYS A 268 9.19 -9.25 32.46
CA LYS A 268 8.34 -8.71 31.39
C LYS A 268 8.83 -7.35 30.88
N LYS A 269 9.29 -6.46 31.77
CA LYS A 269 9.88 -5.15 31.38
C LYS A 269 11.22 -5.27 30.65
N SER A 270 11.94 -6.37 30.85
CA SER A 270 13.22 -6.63 30.18
C SER A 270 13.04 -7.14 28.75
N LEU A 271 11.84 -7.65 28.41
CA LEU A 271 11.56 -8.24 27.12
C LEU A 271 11.54 -7.20 25.99
N SER A 272 11.95 -7.63 24.80
CA SER A 272 11.87 -6.80 23.60
C SER A 272 10.40 -6.46 23.29
N PRO A 273 10.09 -5.20 22.95
CA PRO A 273 8.76 -4.82 22.47
C PRO A 273 8.43 -5.40 21.10
N MET A 274 9.42 -5.91 20.36
CA MET A 274 9.25 -6.64 19.10
C MET A 274 9.77 -8.08 19.22
N ARG A 275 9.33 -8.79 20.27
CA ARG A 275 9.60 -10.22 20.46
C ARG A 275 8.68 -11.09 19.59
N SER A 276 8.99 -12.38 19.51
CA SER A 276 8.24 -13.40 18.78
C SER A 276 8.14 -14.68 19.59
N ILE A 277 7.10 -15.48 19.32
CA ILE A 277 7.02 -16.88 19.75
C ILE A 277 7.70 -17.74 18.68
N VAL A 278 8.61 -18.63 19.06
CA VAL A 278 9.31 -19.52 18.11
C VAL A 278 8.70 -20.92 18.16
N HIS A 279 7.89 -21.23 17.16
CA HIS A 279 7.24 -22.53 17.02
C HIS A 279 8.21 -23.57 16.47
N SER A 280 8.44 -24.63 17.26
CA SER A 280 9.30 -25.77 16.89
C SER A 280 10.72 -25.39 16.43
N GLY A 281 11.22 -24.21 16.80
CA GLY A 281 12.52 -23.71 16.33
C GLY A 281 12.58 -23.32 14.85
N GLU A 282 11.45 -23.29 14.14
CA GLU A 282 11.42 -23.06 12.68
C GLU A 282 10.67 -21.80 12.24
N VAL A 283 9.59 -21.45 12.96
CA VAL A 283 8.70 -20.35 12.59
C VAL A 283 8.58 -19.37 13.75
N ALA A 284 9.00 -18.13 13.54
CA ALA A 284 8.77 -17.04 14.47
C ALA A 284 7.42 -16.39 14.16
N GLU A 285 6.53 -16.28 15.15
CA GLU A 285 5.24 -15.61 15.06
C GLU A 285 5.27 -14.33 15.89
N TYR A 286 4.79 -13.25 15.29
CA TYR A 286 4.78 -11.91 15.83
C TYR A 286 3.34 -11.40 15.89
N MET A 287 2.93 -10.88 17.04
CA MET A 287 1.75 -10.03 17.21
C MET A 287 2.18 -8.70 17.84
N LEU A 288 2.14 -7.61 17.07
CA LEU A 288 2.63 -6.30 17.49
C LEU A 288 1.55 -5.24 17.38
N ILE A 289 1.38 -4.41 18.39
CA ILE A 289 0.50 -3.25 18.37
C ILE A 289 1.28 -2.06 17.79
N LEU A 290 0.71 -1.40 16.78
CA LEU A 290 1.29 -0.22 16.14
C LEU A 290 0.72 1.05 16.79
N LYS A 291 1.62 1.95 17.22
CA LYS A 291 1.25 3.24 17.81
C LYS A 291 1.86 4.38 17.02
N LEU A 292 1.17 5.52 16.92
CA LEU A 292 1.73 6.67 16.21
C LEU A 292 2.97 7.22 16.91
N ASN A 293 4.10 7.17 16.20
CA ASN A 293 5.30 7.88 16.60
C ASN A 293 5.24 9.35 16.18
N ASP A 294 6.31 10.11 16.44
CA ASP A 294 6.37 11.53 16.12
C ASP A 294 6.29 11.82 14.61
N LEU A 295 6.83 10.94 13.77
CA LEU A 295 6.70 11.04 12.31
C LEU A 295 5.23 10.89 11.89
N GLY A 296 4.54 9.85 12.37
CA GLY A 296 3.14 9.61 12.04
C GLY A 296 2.23 10.77 12.47
N LYS A 297 2.39 11.26 13.71
CA LYS A 297 1.65 12.43 14.23
C LYS A 297 1.91 13.67 13.39
N SER A 298 3.18 13.95 13.08
CA SER A 298 3.57 15.14 12.31
C SER A 298 3.09 15.05 10.86
N PHE A 299 3.14 13.87 10.25
CA PHE A 299 2.66 13.65 8.89
C PHE A 299 1.17 13.97 8.76
N LEU A 300 0.33 13.52 9.71
CA LEU A 300 -1.09 13.86 9.71
C LEU A 300 -1.34 15.38 9.79
N LEU A 301 -0.56 16.10 10.60
CA LEU A 301 -0.65 17.57 10.72
C LEU A 301 -0.22 18.28 9.42
N VAL A 302 0.89 17.85 8.82
CA VAL A 302 1.41 18.42 7.57
C VAL A 302 0.44 18.16 6.43
N ASP A 303 -0.04 16.92 6.30
CA ASP A 303 -0.96 16.53 5.23
C ASP A 303 -2.29 17.30 5.32
N ASP A 304 -2.83 17.50 6.53
CA ASP A 304 -4.00 18.34 6.74
C ASP A 304 -3.74 19.81 6.34
N PHE A 305 -2.58 20.37 6.70
CA PHE A 305 -2.21 21.74 6.30
C PHE A 305 -2.08 21.89 4.79
N VAL A 306 -1.39 20.95 4.13
CA VAL A 306 -1.12 20.98 2.69
C VAL A 306 -2.39 20.72 1.87
N SER A 307 -3.33 19.95 2.41
CA SER A 307 -4.63 19.67 1.78
C SER A 307 -5.61 20.86 1.80
N ARG A 308 -5.38 21.88 2.64
CA ARG A 308 -6.22 23.09 2.71
C ARG A 308 -5.89 24.06 1.57
N LYS A 309 -6.93 24.72 1.03
CA LYS A 309 -6.73 25.81 0.04
C LYS A 309 -5.99 26.98 0.69
N GLN A 310 -4.76 27.23 0.24
CA GLN A 310 -3.93 28.32 0.76
C GLN A 310 -4.41 29.69 0.23
N PRO A 311 -4.40 30.75 1.06
CA PRO A 311 -4.92 32.07 0.70
C PRO A 311 -4.18 32.72 -0.50
N TYR A 312 -2.93 32.35 -0.74
CA TYR A 312 -2.09 32.91 -1.80
C TYR A 312 -2.27 32.26 -3.19
N VAL A 313 -3.12 31.24 -3.33
CA VAL A 313 -3.37 30.60 -4.65
C VAL A 313 -3.97 31.59 -5.64
N ASN A 314 -4.74 32.57 -5.17
CA ASN A 314 -5.34 33.64 -6.00
C ASN A 314 -4.35 34.77 -6.37
N VAL A 315 -3.12 34.76 -5.85
CA VAL A 315 -2.10 35.80 -6.08
C VAL A 315 -1.05 35.35 -7.11
N ARG A 316 -1.16 34.12 -7.63
CA ARG A 316 -0.26 33.67 -8.72
C ARG A 316 -0.50 34.55 -9.94
N PRO A 317 0.53 35.23 -10.48
CA PRO A 317 0.38 35.97 -11.72
C PRO A 317 -0.12 35.02 -12.79
N SER A 318 -1.19 35.40 -13.49
CA SER A 318 -1.58 34.73 -14.72
C SER A 318 -0.44 34.91 -15.72
N ASP A 319 0.19 33.82 -16.14
CA ASP A 319 1.17 33.86 -17.23
C ASP A 319 0.51 34.55 -18.44
N LYS A 320 1.15 35.62 -18.91
CA LYS A 320 0.76 36.36 -20.12
C LYS A 320 1.23 35.65 -21.37
#